data_AF-A0A1E5V8D0-F1
#
_entry.id   AF-A0A1E5V8D0-F1
#
_cell.length_a   1.000
_cell.length_b   1.000
_cell.length_c   1.000
_cell.angle_alpha   90.00
_cell.angle_beta   90.00
_cell.angle_gamma   90.00
#
_symmetry.space_group_name_H-M   'P 1'
#
loop_
_entity.id
_entity.type
_entity.pdbx_description
1 polymer ?
#
loop_
_entity_poly.entity_id
_entity_poly.type
_entity_poly.pdbx_seq_one_letter_code
_entity_poly.pdbx_strand_id
1 'polypeptide(L)'
;MMLLDLSSNGLTGTIPASLGSMMYLEVLNLGRNDLTGAISDAFTGLRRISALDLSHNHLTGMSFLEDFDVSNNLTGEIPRSVCHLCGATQLA
;
A
#
# COMPACT_ATOMS: atom_id res chain seq x y z
N MET A 1 9.15 10.46 -12.00
CA MET A 1 8.80 9.04 -12.08
C MET A 1 9.91 8.16 -11.53
N MET A 2 9.70 7.66 -10.31
CA MET A 2 10.58 6.73 -9.63
C MET A 2 9.73 5.52 -9.20
N LEU A 3 10.07 4.34 -9.73
CA LEU A 3 9.27 3.12 -9.59
C LEU A 3 10.14 2.02 -8.95
N LEU A 4 9.55 1.32 -7.99
CA LEU A 4 10.11 0.11 -7.40
C LEU A 4 9.10 -1.03 -7.57
N ASP A 5 9.45 -1.98 -8.43
CA ASP A 5 8.68 -3.21 -8.62
C ASP A 5 9.46 -4.38 -8.04
N LEU A 6 8.87 -4.98 -7.01
CA LEU A 6 9.35 -6.16 -6.30
C LEU A 6 8.29 -7.26 -6.31
N SER A 7 7.32 -7.19 -7.21
CA SER A 7 6.25 -8.16 -7.30
C SER A 7 6.75 -9.54 -7.72
N SER A 8 6.05 -10.59 -7.29
CA SER A 8 6.32 -11.98 -7.70
C SER A 8 7.73 -12.49 -7.36
N ASN A 9 8.27 -12.10 -6.20
CA ASN A 9 9.64 -12.45 -5.78
C ASN A 9 9.71 -13.41 -4.58
N GLY A 10 8.56 -13.90 -4.07
CA GLY A 10 8.53 -14.76 -2.88
C GLY A 10 9.11 -14.09 -1.63
N LEU A 11 9.00 -12.75 -1.53
CA LEU A 11 9.47 -12.01 -0.37
C LEU A 11 8.64 -12.37 0.86
N THR A 12 9.30 -12.70 1.97
CA THR A 12 8.66 -13.09 3.23
C THR A 12 8.94 -12.10 4.35
N GLY A 13 8.20 -12.21 5.46
CA GLY A 13 8.40 -11.39 6.66
C GLY A 13 7.70 -10.02 6.56
N THR A 14 8.07 -9.07 7.41
CA THR A 14 7.37 -7.78 7.53
C THR A 14 7.94 -6.72 6.59
N ILE A 15 7.10 -5.76 6.18
CA ILE A 15 7.54 -4.58 5.43
C ILE A 15 8.41 -3.71 6.36
N PRO A 16 9.67 -3.42 6.00
CA PRO A 16 10.57 -2.67 6.86
C PRO A 16 10.22 -1.18 6.90
N ALA A 17 10.30 -0.57 8.08
CA ALA A 17 10.04 0.86 8.27
C ALA A 17 10.94 1.78 7.43
N SER A 18 12.13 1.30 7.05
CA SER A 18 13.05 2.01 6.16
C SER A 18 12.47 2.30 4.78
N LEU A 19 11.46 1.55 4.33
CA LEU A 19 10.75 1.80 3.08
C LEU A 19 10.14 3.22 3.07
N GLY A 20 9.71 3.72 4.23
CA GLY A 20 9.19 5.08 4.39
C GLY A 20 10.22 6.19 4.19
N SER A 21 11.51 5.86 4.13
CA SER A 21 12.56 6.85 3.81
C SER A 21 12.62 7.19 2.32
N MET A 22 11.91 6.44 1.47
CA MET A 22 11.88 6.64 0.02
C MET A 22 10.92 7.79 -0.38
N MET A 23 11.20 9.00 0.11
CA MET A 23 10.32 10.18 -0.03
C MET A 23 10.01 10.62 -1.48
N TYR A 24 10.77 10.12 -2.46
CA TYR A 24 10.59 10.41 -3.87
C TYR A 24 9.99 9.26 -4.69
N LEU A 25 9.67 8.14 -4.04
CA LEU A 25 9.05 7.01 -4.70
C LEU A 25 7.63 7.38 -5.16
N GLU A 26 7.34 7.15 -6.43
CA GLU A 26 6.04 7.47 -7.04
C GLU A 26 5.21 6.19 -7.24
N VAL A 27 5.85 5.07 -7.57
CA VAL A 27 5.16 3.77 -7.74
C VAL A 27 5.87 2.69 -6.95
N LEU A 28 5.10 1.93 -6.16
CA LEU A 28 5.58 0.77 -5.42
C LEU A 28 4.70 -0.44 -5.69
N ASN A 29 5.29 -1.51 -6.20
CA ASN A 29 4.62 -2.79 -6.38
C ASN A 29 5.30 -3.87 -5.54
N LEU A 30 4.60 -4.37 -4.52
CA LEU A 30 4.98 -5.51 -3.68
C LEU A 30 4.04 -6.69 -3.87
N GLY A 31 3.18 -6.65 -4.89
CA GLY A 31 2.14 -7.64 -5.10
C GLY A 31 2.69 -9.06 -5.33
N ARG A 32 1.91 -10.08 -5.00
CA ARG A 32 2.27 -11.50 -5.22
C ARG A 32 3.57 -11.89 -4.52
N ASN A 33 3.64 -11.63 -3.23
CA ASN A 33 4.70 -12.09 -2.34
C ASN A 33 4.08 -12.78 -1.12
N ASP A 34 4.92 -13.23 -0.19
CA ASP A 34 4.48 -13.89 1.05
C ASP A 34 4.72 -12.97 2.27
N LEU A 35 4.59 -11.64 2.07
CA LEU A 35 4.81 -10.66 3.13
C LEU A 35 3.73 -10.78 4.20
N THR A 36 4.11 -10.61 5.47
CA THR A 36 3.29 -10.84 6.66
C THR A 36 3.35 -9.64 7.60
N GLY A 37 2.47 -9.60 8.60
CA GLY A 37 2.48 -8.56 9.63
C GLY A 37 1.74 -7.29 9.22
N ALA A 38 1.70 -6.31 10.13
CA ALA A 38 0.91 -5.11 9.93
C ALA A 38 1.51 -4.20 8.84
N ILE A 39 0.64 -3.59 8.03
CA ILE A 39 0.96 -2.40 7.24
C ILE A 39 1.28 -1.28 8.25
N SER A 40 2.55 -1.17 8.62
CA SER A 40 3.04 -0.19 9.58
C SER A 40 3.04 1.22 8.98
N ASP A 41 3.38 2.21 9.81
CA ASP A 41 3.65 3.60 9.42
C ASP A 41 4.74 3.75 8.34
N ALA A 42 5.38 2.66 7.89
CA ALA A 42 6.33 2.65 6.79
C ALA A 42 5.83 3.38 5.53
N PHE A 43 4.52 3.43 5.28
CA PHE A 43 3.98 4.14 4.11
C PHE A 43 3.79 5.64 4.34
N THR A 44 3.73 6.11 5.60
CA THR A 44 3.53 7.55 5.94
C THR A 44 4.66 8.45 5.43
N GLY A 45 5.87 7.89 5.27
CA GLY A 45 7.02 8.61 4.73
C GLY A 45 7.06 8.71 3.20
N LEU A 46 6.22 7.97 2.47
CA LEU A 46 6.16 7.95 1.01
C LEU A 46 5.37 9.15 0.45
N ARG A 47 5.92 10.36 0.62
CA ARG A 47 5.24 11.63 0.33
C ARG A 47 4.81 11.85 -1.13
N ARG A 48 5.35 11.08 -2.08
CA ARG A 48 5.11 11.24 -3.52
C ARG A 48 4.46 10.02 -4.16
N ILE A 49 4.03 9.04 -3.37
CA ILE A 49 3.43 7.82 -3.89
C ILE A 49 2.10 8.14 -4.58
N SER A 50 1.93 7.61 -5.79
CA SER A 50 0.72 7.73 -6.60
C SER A 50 0.18 6.37 -7.07
N ALA A 51 0.93 5.29 -6.84
CA ALA A 51 0.45 3.93 -7.02
C ALA A 51 1.13 2.99 -6.04
N LEU A 52 0.32 2.17 -5.36
CA LEU A 52 0.76 1.18 -4.37
C LEU A 52 0.00 -0.13 -4.59
N ASP A 53 0.73 -1.20 -4.90
CA ASP A 53 0.18 -2.55 -4.99
C ASP A 53 0.77 -3.43 -3.88
N LEU A 54 -0.08 -3.90 -2.98
CA LEU A 54 0.24 -4.83 -1.89
C LEU A 54 -0.54 -6.16 -2.03
N SER A 55 -1.24 -6.35 -3.16
CA SER A 55 -2.15 -7.47 -3.39
C SER A 55 -1.44 -8.82 -3.31
N HIS A 56 -2.18 -9.90 -3.03
CA HIS A 56 -1.62 -11.24 -2.97
C HIS A 56 -0.40 -11.34 -2.02
N ASN A 57 -0.59 -10.91 -0.78
CA ASN A 57 0.32 -11.09 0.36
C ASN A 57 -0.49 -11.58 1.59
N HIS A 58 0.19 -11.77 2.73
CA HIS A 58 -0.39 -12.16 4.02
C HIS A 58 -0.36 -11.03 5.06
N LEU A 59 -0.47 -9.78 4.60
CA LEU A 59 -0.41 -8.58 5.43
C LEU A 59 -1.67 -8.41 6.30
N THR A 60 -1.50 -7.87 7.50
CA THR A 60 -2.56 -7.55 8.46
C THR A 60 -2.60 -6.03 8.74
N GLY A 61 -3.53 -5.55 9.57
CA GLY A 61 -3.49 -4.14 10.03
C GLY A 61 -3.86 -3.09 8.97
N MET A 62 -4.64 -3.45 7.94
CA MET A 62 -5.18 -2.50 6.95
C MET A 62 -6.04 -1.35 7.53
N SER A 63 -6.33 -1.36 8.84
CA SER A 63 -7.01 -0.26 9.53
C SER A 63 -6.20 1.04 9.55
N PHE A 64 -4.87 1.00 9.34
CA PHE A 64 -4.05 2.22 9.23
C PHE A 64 -4.16 2.91 7.86
N LEU A 65 -4.75 2.25 6.87
CA LEU A 65 -5.08 2.88 5.59
C LEU A 65 -6.32 3.79 5.69
N GLU A 66 -6.95 3.90 6.86
CA GLU A 66 -8.04 4.86 7.13
C GLU A 66 -7.59 6.32 7.03
N ASP A 67 -6.34 6.62 7.40
CA ASP A 67 -5.70 7.95 7.27
C ASP A 67 -4.83 8.08 6.00
N PHE A 68 -4.62 6.98 5.27
CA PHE A 68 -3.88 7.00 4.03
C PHE A 68 -4.83 7.33 2.89
N ASP A 69 -4.50 8.33 2.07
CA ASP A 69 -5.32 8.72 0.92
C ASP A 69 -5.45 7.54 -0.07
N VAL A 70 -6.56 6.80 0.06
CA VAL A 70 -6.94 5.66 -0.77
C VAL A 70 -7.45 6.09 -2.16
N SER A 71 -7.30 7.36 -2.55
CA SER A 71 -7.57 7.83 -3.92
C SER A 71 -6.63 7.22 -4.97
N ASN A 72 -5.59 6.51 -4.54
CA ASN A 72 -4.78 5.69 -5.43
C ASN A 72 -5.57 4.45 -5.87
N ASN A 73 -5.34 3.99 -7.10
CA ASN A 73 -6.01 2.85 -7.72
C ASN A 73 -5.64 1.52 -7.02
N LEU A 74 -6.06 1.36 -5.76
CA LEU A 74 -5.82 0.21 -4.92
C LEU A 74 -6.58 -0.97 -5.53
N THR A 75 -5.89 -1.77 -6.32
CA THR A 75 -6.43 -3.04 -6.80
C THR A 75 -6.32 -4.08 -5.68
N GLY A 76 -7.45 -4.43 -5.08
CA GLY A 76 -7.56 -5.36 -3.95
C GLY A 76 -8.88 -5.17 -3.21
N GLU A 77 -9.26 -6.09 -2.31
CA GLU A 77 -10.43 -5.87 -1.46
C GLU A 77 -10.16 -4.73 -0.48
N ILE A 78 -10.79 -3.58 -0.71
CA ILE A 78 -10.90 -2.54 0.32
C ILE A 78 -11.69 -3.16 1.48
N PRO A 79 -11.11 -3.28 2.70
CA PRO A 79 -11.84 -3.85 3.83
C PRO A 79 -13.11 -3.05 4.07
N ARG A 80 -14.23 -3.73 4.39
CA ARG A 80 -15.52 -3.06 4.63
C ARG A 80 -15.46 -1.97 5.71
N SER A 81 -14.45 -2.00 6.59
CA SER A 81 -14.16 -0.95 7.57
C SER A 81 -13.72 0.39 6.95
N VAL A 82 -13.10 0.38 5.76
CA VAL A 82 -12.66 1.58 5.01
C VAL A 82 -13.76 2.08 4.05
N CYS A 83 -14.80 1.28 3.81
CA CYS A 83 -15.91 1.57 2.88
C CYS A 83 -16.80 2.77 3.30
N HIS A 84 -16.59 3.34 4.49
CA HIS A 84 -17.26 4.58 4.91
C HIS A 84 -16.86 5.82 4.08
N LEU A 85 -15.75 5.76 3.34
CA LEU A 85 -15.29 6.82 2.43
C LEU A 85 -15.59 6.52 0.93
N CYS A 86 -16.30 5.43 0.60
CA CYS A 86 -16.67 5.12 -0.79
C CYS A 86 -17.59 6.17 -1.46
N GLY A 87 -18.00 7.22 -0.74
CA GLY A 87 -18.66 8.39 -1.32
C GLY A 87 -17.72 9.35 -2.09
N ALA A 88 -16.40 9.16 -2.05
CA ALA A 88 -15.42 10.03 -2.71
C ALA A 88 -14.97 9.55 -4.11
N THR A 89 -15.43 8.38 -4.57
CA THR A 89 -15.27 7.95 -5.98
C THR A 89 -16.54 8.20 -6.79
N GLN A 90 -17.00 9.45 -6.77
CA GLN A 90 -17.69 10.04 -7.91
C GLN A 90 -17.03 11.38 -8.19
N LEU A 91 -16.21 11.44 -9.23
CA LEU A 91 -16.11 12.60 -10.11
C LEU A 91 -15.33 12.22 -11.39
N ALA A 92 -16.09 12.34 -12.49
CA ALA A 92 -15.80 12.03 -13.90
C ALA A 92 -15.76 10.54 -14.29
#